data_AF-A0A7C0ZCJ0-F1
#
_entry.id   AF-A0A7C0ZCJ0-F1
#
_cell.length_a   1.000
_cell.length_b   1.000
_cell.length_c   1.000
_cell.angle_alpha   90.00
_cell.angle_beta   90.00
_cell.angle_gamma   90.00
#
_symmetry.space_group_name_H-M   'P 1'
#
loop_
_entity.id
_entity.type
_entity.pdbx_description
1 polymer ?
#
loop_
_entity_poly.entity_id
_entity_poly.type
_entity_poly.pdbx_seq_one_letter_code
_entity_poly.pdbx_strand_id
1 'polypeptide(L)' 'RYYNAVVRDYNIKVESIPANIVARISGFKKREFFEIEEEERETPEVKF' A
#
# COMPACT_ATOMS: atom_id res chain seq x y z
N ARG A 1 -8.34 -3.74 -7.45
CA ARG A 1 -7.08 -3.54 -8.22
C ARG A 1 -6.73 -2.06 -8.45
N TYR A 2 -7.71 -1.14 -8.61
CA TYR A 2 -7.44 0.29 -8.85
C TYR A 2 -6.69 1.00 -7.71
N TYR A 3 -7.00 0.68 -6.45
CA TYR A 3 -6.33 1.26 -5.28
C TYR A 3 -4.82 1.05 -5.29
N ASN A 4 -4.35 -0.19 -5.52
CA ASN A 4 -2.91 -0.49 -5.54
C ASN A 4 -2.18 0.23 -6.68
N ALA A 5 -2.81 0.42 -7.83
CA ALA A 5 -2.22 1.19 -8.93
C ALA A 5 -2.01 2.65 -8.53
N VAL A 6 -3.02 3.26 -7.91
CA VAL A 6 -2.96 4.65 -7.42
C VAL A 6 -1.94 4.81 -6.29
N VAL A 7 -1.89 3.87 -5.34
CA VAL A 7 -0.92 3.89 -4.23
C VAL A 7 0.50 3.74 -4.75
N ARG A 8 0.73 2.88 -5.74
CA ARG A 8 2.05 2.73 -6.37
C ARG A 8 2.50 4.06 -6.97
N ASP A 9 1.66 4.66 -7.80
CA ASP A 9 2.01 5.89 -8.52
C ASP A 9 2.19 7.07 -7.54
N TYR A 10 1.39 7.11 -6.47
CA TYR A 10 1.57 8.05 -5.37
C TYR A 10 2.91 7.85 -4.65
N ASN A 11 3.27 6.61 -4.29
CA ASN A 11 4.53 6.29 -3.62
C ASN A 11 5.73 6.65 -4.49
N ILE A 12 5.68 6.35 -5.80
CA ILE A 12 6.72 6.73 -6.77
C ILE A 12 6.90 8.25 -6.79
N LYS A 13 5.81 9.02 -6.82
CA LYS A 13 5.88 10.48 -6.79
C LYS A 13 6.47 11.01 -5.49
N VAL A 14 6.07 10.46 -4.34
CA VAL A 14 6.62 10.84 -3.02
C VAL A 14 8.13 10.57 -2.92
N GLU A 15 8.68 9.63 -3.69
CA GLU A 15 10.12 9.33 -3.71
C GLU A 15 10.91 10.07 -4.80
N SER A 16 10.24 10.52 -5.87
CA SER A 16 10.87 11.20 -6.98
C SER A 16 11.36 12.62 -6.62
N ILE A 17 12.50 13.03 -7.16
CA ILE A 17 12.99 14.42 -7.07
C ILE A 17 12.26 15.27 -8.14
N PRO A 18 11.78 16.49 -7.81
CA PRO A 18 11.93 17.22 -6.55
C PRO A 18 10.80 16.98 -5.53
N ALA A 19 9.80 16.17 -5.88
CA ALA A 19 8.60 15.98 -5.06
C ALA A 19 8.90 15.40 -3.67
N ASN A 20 9.94 14.60 -3.49
CA ASN A 20 10.37 14.05 -2.21
C ASN A 20 10.83 15.11 -1.19
N ILE A 21 11.35 16.25 -1.66
CA ILE A 21 11.74 17.38 -0.80
C ILE A 21 10.48 18.05 -0.25
N VAL A 22 9.53 18.35 -1.14
CA VAL A 22 8.23 18.93 -0.76
C VAL A 22 7.45 17.95 0.12
N ALA A 23 7.49 16.66 -0.19
CA ALA A 23 6.84 15.62 0.60
C ALA A 23 7.37 15.57 2.03
N ARG A 24 8.69 15.69 2.22
CA ARG A 24 9.30 15.74 3.56
C ARG A 24 8.91 17.00 4.34
N ILE A 25 8.86 18.15 3.69
CA ILE A 25 8.50 19.44 4.33
C ILE A 25 7.00 19.48 4.68
N SER A 26 6.15 18.97 3.80
CA SER A 26 4.69 18.96 3.96
C SER A 26 4.16 17.72 4.68
N GLY A 27 5.02 16.77 5.07
CA GLY A 27 4.64 15.57 5.81
C GLY A 27 3.96 14.46 4.99
N PHE A 28 4.05 14.49 3.65
CA PHE A 28 3.56 13.41 2.81
C PHE A 28 4.44 12.16 2.94
N LYS A 29 3.83 11.06 3.36
CA LYS A 29 4.47 9.74 3.53
C LYS A 29 3.90 8.74 2.54
N LYS A 30 4.64 7.65 2.30
CA LYS A 30 4.17 6.50 1.51
C LYS A 30 2.90 5.91 2.12
N ARG A 31 2.07 5.31 1.27
CA ARG A 31 0.87 4.55 1.65
C ARG A 31 1.09 3.06 1.38
N GLU A 32 0.50 2.23 2.21
CA GLU A 32 0.56 0.77 2.05
C GLU A 32 -0.41 0.31 0.96
N PHE A 33 -0.02 -0.77 0.27
CA PHE A 33 -0.90 -1.43 -0.68
C PHE A 33 -2.06 -2.10 0.06
N PHE A 34 -3.22 -2.10 -0.57
CA PHE A 34 -4.35 -2.88 -0.08
C PHE A 34 -4.14 -4.32 -0.56
N GLU A 35 -3.75 -5.18 0.38
CA GLU A 35 -3.72 -6.62 0.19
C GLU A 35 -5.05 -7.18 0.69
N ILE A 36 -5.66 -8.04 -0.12
CA ILE A 36 -6.77 -8.85 0.35
C ILE A 36 -6.10 -10.05 1.01
N GLU A 37 -6.22 -10.18 2.32
CA GLU A 37 -5.78 -11.37 3.05
C GLU A 37 -6.51 -12.58 2.44
N GLU A 38 -5.81 -13.40 1.64
CA GLU A 38 -6.31 -14.72 1.22
C GLU A 38 -6.30 -15.72 2.40
N GLU A 39 -5.89 -15.27 3.59
CA GLU A 39 -5.70 -16.07 4.81
C GLU A 39 -7.02 -16.56 5.42
N GLU A 40 -8.17 -15.98 5.04
CA GLU A 40 -9.49 -16.51 5.41
C GLU A 40 -9.96 -17.67 4.50
N ARG A 41 -9.00 -18.40 3.90
CA ARG A 41 -9.20 -19.71 3.27
C ARG A 41 -8.59 -20.86 4.06
N GLU A 42 -8.23 -20.66 5.32
CA GLU A 42 -7.98 -21.81 6.19
C GLU A 42 -9.32 -22.49 6.50
N THR A 43 -9.59 -23.57 5.76
CA THR A 43 -10.67 -24.51 6.06
C THR A 43 -10.56 -24.94 7.53
N PRO A 44 -11.59 -24.75 8.37
CA PRO A 44 -11.53 -25.22 9.74
C PRO A 44 -11.39 -26.75 9.74
N GLU A 45 -10.28 -27.26 10.27
CA GLU A 45 -10.12 -28.70 10.52
C GLU A 45 -11.12 -29.13 11.60
N VAL A 46 -12.25 -29.70 11.19
CA VAL A 46 -13.20 -30.32 12.11
C VAL A 46 -12.60 -31.64 12.59
N LYS A 47 -12.11 -31.66 13.84
CA LYS A 47 -11.77 -32.91 14.55
C LYS A 47 -13.03 -33.43 15.25
N PHE A 48 -13.47 -34.63 14.85
CA PHE A 48 -14.47 -35.45 15.56
C PHE A 48 -13.79 -36.33 16.60
#